data_AF-A0A950QVF3-F1
#
_entry.id   AF-A0A950QVF3-F1
#
_cell.length_a   1.000
_cell.length_b   1.000
_cell.length_c   1.000
_cell.angle_alpha   90.00
_cell.angle_beta   90.00
_cell.angle_gamma   90.00
#
_symmetry.space_group_name_H-M   'P 1'
#
loop_
_entity.id
_entity.type
_entity.pdbx_description
1 polymer ?
#
loop_
_entity_poly.entity_id
_entity_poly.type
_entity_poly.pdbx_seq_one_letter_code
_entity_poly.pdbx_strand_id
1 'polypeptide(L)'
;MSPSGKFWAYGGLLIRVALYLWASDRLKDTGGQTIGRLLAMGTAAGLGEILVDWVLIHGVANGRLEYLTGNDVVFLGSPIWMPAAWACVIVELGYPAVRLYGLVSSRASRTAAIAVASLVCAASAGITVGLYEYFAFRSGWWKYHAAAAMIGRTCALYIPIGEALMFLPILPIAAHAIGDEDHPLAAAIESGSAFAALIGLGYAVAYLLLEAGRRAA
;
A
#
# COMPACT_ATOMS: atom_id res chain seq x y z
N MET A 1 23.09 -9.11 -9.37
CA MET A 1 21.70 -9.48 -9.74
C MET A 1 21.57 -9.46 -11.26
N SER A 2 20.88 -10.44 -11.87
CA SER A 2 20.61 -10.39 -13.31
C SER A 2 19.69 -9.19 -13.63
N PRO A 3 19.99 -8.36 -14.64
CA PRO A 3 19.10 -7.29 -15.11
C PRO A 3 17.65 -7.74 -15.38
N SER A 4 17.44 -9.04 -15.64
CA SER A 4 16.11 -9.61 -15.95
C SER A 4 15.10 -9.53 -14.81
N GLY A 5 15.51 -9.69 -13.54
CA GLY A 5 14.55 -9.73 -12.42
C GLY A 5 13.85 -8.39 -12.17
N LYS A 6 14.60 -7.29 -12.27
CA LYS A 6 14.07 -5.92 -12.15
C LYS A 6 13.20 -5.55 -13.34
N PHE A 7 13.62 -5.95 -14.55
CA PHE A 7 12.82 -5.76 -15.75
C PHE A 7 11.43 -6.38 -15.60
N TRP A 8 11.33 -7.62 -15.10
CA TRP A 8 10.03 -8.28 -14.92
C TRP A 8 9.16 -7.63 -13.85
N ALA A 9 9.76 -7.06 -12.80
CA ALA A 9 9.04 -6.28 -11.80
C ALA A 9 8.42 -5.02 -12.41
N TYR A 10 9.22 -4.25 -13.13
CA TYR A 10 8.77 -3.03 -13.81
C TYR A 10 7.76 -3.35 -14.91
N GLY A 11 8.04 -4.37 -15.73
CA GLY A 11 7.11 -4.85 -16.74
C GLY A 11 5.78 -5.27 -16.14
N GLY A 12 5.80 -6.07 -15.07
CA GLY A 12 4.59 -6.50 -14.35
C GLY A 12 3.81 -5.32 -13.76
N LEU A 13 4.50 -4.31 -13.22
CA LEU A 13 3.87 -3.10 -12.71
C LEU A 13 3.20 -2.29 -13.82
N LEU A 14 3.92 -2.02 -14.91
CA LEU A 14 3.42 -1.29 -16.06
C LEU A 14 2.23 -2.00 -16.72
N ILE A 15 2.30 -3.32 -16.86
CA ILE A 15 1.20 -4.13 -17.39
C ILE A 15 -0.03 -4.00 -16.50
N ARG A 16 0.11 -4.09 -15.17
CA ARG A 16 -1.02 -3.92 -14.24
C ARG A 16 -1.64 -2.54 -14.35
N VAL A 17 -0.84 -1.47 -14.33
CA VAL A 17 -1.34 -0.10 -14.51
C VAL A 17 -2.08 0.04 -15.84
N ALA A 18 -1.52 -0.48 -16.93
CA ALA A 18 -2.16 -0.44 -18.25
C ALA A 18 -3.50 -1.21 -18.26
N LEU A 19 -3.56 -2.37 -17.62
CA LEU A 19 -4.80 -3.14 -17.48
C LEU A 19 -5.86 -2.39 -16.66
N TYR A 20 -5.47 -1.69 -15.61
CA TYR A 20 -6.41 -0.89 -14.80
C TYR A 20 -6.92 0.33 -15.55
N LEU A 21 -6.05 1.03 -16.31
CA LEU A 21 -6.47 2.12 -17.18
C LEU A 21 -7.43 1.62 -18.27
N TRP A 22 -7.10 0.50 -18.91
CA TRP A 22 -7.98 -0.14 -19.88
C TRP A 22 -9.31 -0.55 -19.27
N ALA A 23 -9.31 -1.19 -18.10
CA ALA A 23 -10.53 -1.60 -17.40
C ALA A 23 -11.37 -0.40 -16.98
N SER A 24 -10.74 0.70 -16.57
CA SER A 24 -11.42 1.94 -16.19
C SER A 24 -12.27 2.50 -17.33
N ASP A 25 -11.72 2.50 -18.54
CA ASP A 25 -12.41 2.96 -19.73
C ASP A 25 -13.41 1.91 -20.25
N ARG A 26 -12.94 0.68 -20.48
CA ARG A 26 -13.72 -0.36 -21.15
C ARG A 26 -14.91 -0.87 -20.36
N LEU A 27 -14.81 -0.83 -19.02
CA LEU A 27 -15.82 -1.32 -18.08
C LEU A 27 -16.49 -0.19 -17.29
N LYS A 28 -16.50 1.04 -17.81
CA LYS A 28 -16.93 2.24 -17.04
C LYS A 28 -18.27 2.03 -16.33
N ASP A 29 -19.24 1.39 -16.99
CA ASP A 29 -20.61 1.21 -16.50
C ASP A 29 -20.80 -0.04 -15.61
N THR A 30 -19.75 -0.84 -15.42
CA THR A 30 -19.80 -2.10 -14.65
C THR A 30 -18.76 -2.17 -13.52
N GLY A 31 -18.18 -1.03 -13.15
CA GLY A 31 -17.21 -0.91 -12.06
C GLY A 31 -15.82 -0.41 -12.48
N GLY A 32 -15.59 -0.19 -13.78
CA GLY A 32 -14.36 0.39 -14.30
C GLY A 32 -14.08 1.78 -13.71
N GLN A 33 -15.09 2.63 -13.56
CA GLN A 33 -14.92 3.94 -12.92
C GLN A 33 -14.35 3.83 -11.50
N THR A 34 -14.80 2.83 -10.73
CA THR A 34 -14.24 2.56 -9.40
C THR A 34 -12.75 2.20 -9.48
N ILE A 35 -12.36 1.36 -10.44
CA ILE A 35 -10.94 1.01 -10.66
C ILE A 35 -10.12 2.26 -11.00
N GLY A 36 -10.61 3.10 -11.91
CA GLY A 36 -9.94 4.34 -12.28
C GLY A 36 -9.75 5.32 -11.12
N ARG A 37 -10.80 5.49 -10.30
CA ARG A 37 -10.76 6.36 -9.11
C ARG A 37 -9.79 5.84 -8.05
N LEU A 38 -9.79 4.53 -7.80
CA LEU A 38 -8.83 3.88 -6.90
C LEU A 38 -7.39 3.95 -7.44
N LEU A 39 -7.20 3.83 -8.75
CA LEU A 39 -5.88 3.98 -9.39
C LEU A 39 -5.33 5.40 -9.21
N ALA A 40 -6.17 6.43 -9.42
CA ALA A 40 -5.79 7.82 -9.20
C ALA A 40 -5.49 8.10 -7.72
N MET A 41 -6.34 7.60 -6.81
CA MET A 41 -6.14 7.68 -5.37
C MET A 41 -4.80 7.04 -4.97
N GLY A 42 -4.52 5.83 -5.44
CA GLY A 42 -3.28 5.15 -5.08
C GLY A 42 -2.03 5.74 -5.71
N THR A 43 -2.15 6.37 -6.88
CA THR A 43 -1.06 7.16 -7.44
C THR A 43 -0.72 8.35 -6.54
N ALA A 44 -1.74 9.08 -6.08
CA ALA A 44 -1.55 10.20 -5.14
C ALA A 44 -1.00 9.72 -3.79
N ALA A 45 -1.49 8.61 -3.25
CA ALA A 45 -0.98 8.01 -2.03
C ALA A 45 0.50 7.63 -2.15
N GLY A 46 0.89 6.98 -3.25
CA GLY A 46 2.28 6.57 -3.45
C GLY A 46 3.24 7.72 -3.77
N LEU A 47 2.74 8.88 -4.21
CA LEU A 47 3.56 10.11 -4.22
C LEU A 47 3.86 10.58 -2.80
N GLY A 48 2.86 10.54 -1.91
CA GLY A 48 3.03 10.82 -0.49
C GLY A 48 3.93 9.80 0.21
N GLU A 49 3.88 8.53 -0.20
CA GLU A 49 4.70 7.47 0.37
C GLU A 49 6.18 7.75 0.26
N ILE A 50 6.64 8.36 -0.84
CA ILE A 50 8.06 8.70 -1.00
C ILE A 50 8.60 9.50 0.21
N LEU A 51 7.76 10.37 0.79
CA LEU A 51 8.13 11.12 2.00
C LEU A 51 8.14 10.23 3.25
N VAL A 52 7.19 9.29 3.36
CA VAL A 52 7.13 8.33 4.46
C VAL A 52 8.33 7.38 4.43
N ASP A 53 8.66 6.84 3.26
CA ASP A 53 9.85 6.03 3.03
C ASP A 53 11.12 6.78 3.43
N TRP A 54 11.23 8.06 3.07
CA TRP A 54 12.37 8.87 3.49
C TRP A 54 12.49 8.91 5.03
N VAL A 55 11.37 9.05 5.75
CA VAL A 55 11.34 8.97 7.22
C VAL A 55 11.71 7.58 7.72
N LEU A 56 11.23 6.49 7.08
CA LEU A 56 11.58 5.12 7.47
C LEU A 56 13.05 4.80 7.22
N ILE A 57 13.67 5.37 6.20
CA ILE A 57 15.08 5.15 5.89
C ILE A 57 15.97 5.95 6.85
N HIS A 58 15.61 7.20 7.18
CA HIS A 58 16.51 8.10 7.91
C HIS A 58 16.14 8.32 9.39
N GLY A 59 14.89 8.04 9.77
CA GLY A 59 14.33 8.38 11.08
C GLY A 59 14.18 7.21 12.04
N VAL A 60 14.22 5.96 11.58
CA VAL A 60 14.12 4.78 12.46
C VAL A 60 15.50 4.28 12.89
N ALA A 61 15.60 3.87 14.16
CA ALA A 61 16.85 3.39 14.73
C ALA A 61 17.08 1.89 14.48
N ASN A 62 16.00 1.09 14.54
CA ASN A 62 16.03 -0.36 14.37
C ASN A 62 15.15 -0.76 13.19
N GLY A 63 15.41 -1.91 12.58
CA GLY A 63 14.56 -2.42 11.50
C GLY A 63 14.51 -1.50 10.29
N ARG A 64 15.55 -0.72 10.03
CA ARG A 64 15.63 0.22 8.90
C ARG A 64 15.58 -0.52 7.56
N LEU A 65 14.89 0.06 6.59
CA LEU A 65 14.86 -0.38 5.20
C LEU A 65 16.16 0.03 4.47
N GLU A 66 16.82 -0.92 3.82
CA GLU A 66 17.99 -0.69 2.98
C GLU A 66 17.70 -1.19 1.56
N TYR A 67 17.54 -0.26 0.62
CA TYR A 67 17.47 -0.58 -0.80
C TYR A 67 18.85 -1.01 -1.31
N LEU A 68 18.93 -2.21 -1.91
CA LEU A 68 20.18 -2.83 -2.38
C LEU A 68 20.49 -2.42 -3.84
N THR A 69 20.03 -1.24 -4.24
CA THR A 69 19.76 -0.90 -5.63
C THR A 69 20.94 -0.17 -6.28
N GLY A 70 21.82 -0.92 -6.95
CA GLY A 70 22.92 -0.31 -7.72
C GLY A 70 22.49 0.48 -8.97
N ASN A 71 21.25 0.34 -9.45
CA ASN A 71 20.78 0.85 -10.77
C ASN A 71 19.35 1.43 -10.77
N ASP A 72 18.69 1.61 -9.62
CA ASP A 72 17.32 2.17 -9.63
C ASP A 72 17.35 3.69 -9.51
N VAL A 73 16.40 4.35 -10.19
CA VAL A 73 16.19 5.79 -10.01
C VAL A 73 15.40 5.97 -8.72
N VAL A 74 16.00 6.68 -7.77
CA VAL A 74 15.43 6.96 -6.45
C VAL A 74 15.23 8.46 -6.28
N PHE A 75 14.17 8.84 -5.57
CA PHE A 75 13.93 10.18 -5.09
C PHE A 75 13.73 10.10 -3.57
N LEU A 76 14.52 10.88 -2.82
CA LEU A 76 14.55 10.81 -1.34
C LEU A 76 14.83 9.39 -0.80
N GLY A 77 15.59 8.58 -1.53
CA GLY A 77 15.92 7.21 -1.15
C GLY A 77 14.83 6.19 -1.46
N SER A 78 13.63 6.61 -1.85
CA SER A 78 12.53 5.74 -2.30
C SER A 78 12.53 5.60 -3.84
N PRO A 79 12.23 4.42 -4.40
CA PRO A 79 12.17 4.25 -5.84
C PRO A 79 11.05 5.07 -6.50
N ILE A 80 11.35 5.75 -7.62
CA ILE A 80 10.38 6.64 -8.29
C ILE A 80 9.13 5.93 -8.85
N TRP A 81 9.14 4.60 -8.88
CA TRP A 81 8.02 3.77 -9.30
C TRP A 81 7.05 3.42 -8.15
N MET A 82 7.33 3.86 -6.91
CA MET A 82 6.42 3.72 -5.77
C MET A 82 4.98 4.20 -6.03
N PRO A 83 4.74 5.35 -6.69
CA PRO A 83 3.39 5.78 -7.04
C PRO A 83 2.61 4.75 -7.84
N ALA A 84 3.26 4.09 -8.81
CA ALA A 84 2.63 3.05 -9.59
C ALA A 84 2.40 1.78 -8.76
N ALA A 85 3.33 1.41 -7.87
CA ALA A 85 3.17 0.25 -6.99
C ALA A 85 1.97 0.42 -6.05
N TRP A 86 1.86 1.57 -5.40
CA TRP A 86 0.73 1.91 -4.54
C TRP A 86 -0.58 2.03 -5.30
N ALA A 87 -0.56 2.56 -6.52
CA ALA A 87 -1.73 2.55 -7.39
C ALA A 87 -2.23 1.11 -7.63
N CYS A 88 -1.34 0.16 -7.89
CA CYS A 88 -1.72 -1.25 -8.01
C CYS A 88 -2.24 -1.82 -6.69
N VAL A 89 -1.52 -1.64 -5.58
CA VAL A 89 -1.91 -2.19 -4.26
C VAL A 89 -3.29 -1.68 -3.83
N ILE A 90 -3.56 -0.38 -4.00
CA ILE A 90 -4.86 0.22 -3.63
C ILE A 90 -5.99 -0.29 -4.53
N VAL A 91 -5.74 -0.54 -5.82
CA VAL A 91 -6.73 -1.19 -6.68
C VAL A 91 -6.95 -2.65 -6.26
N GLU A 92 -5.87 -3.41 -6.05
CA GLU A 92 -5.88 -4.84 -5.73
C GLU A 92 -6.54 -5.16 -4.38
N LEU A 93 -6.43 -4.26 -3.41
CA LEU A 93 -7.03 -4.43 -2.07
C LEU A 93 -8.33 -3.62 -1.91
N GLY A 94 -8.34 -2.38 -2.38
CA GLY A 94 -9.48 -1.47 -2.24
C GLY A 94 -10.69 -1.89 -3.07
N TYR A 95 -10.50 -2.34 -4.31
CA TYR A 95 -11.63 -2.77 -5.14
C TYR A 95 -12.34 -4.01 -4.54
N PRO A 96 -11.64 -5.09 -4.16
CA PRO A 96 -12.27 -6.18 -3.42
C PRO A 96 -12.94 -5.75 -2.11
N ALA A 97 -12.36 -4.81 -1.36
CA ALA A 97 -12.98 -4.30 -0.13
C ALA A 97 -14.34 -3.64 -0.43
N VAL A 98 -14.43 -2.80 -1.46
CA VAL A 98 -15.69 -2.17 -1.90
C VAL A 98 -16.71 -3.23 -2.35
N ARG A 99 -16.27 -4.24 -3.10
CA ARG A 99 -17.15 -5.35 -3.53
C ARG A 99 -17.64 -6.18 -2.35
N LEU A 100 -16.76 -6.49 -1.39
CA LEU A 100 -17.09 -7.23 -0.18
C LEU A 100 -18.08 -6.45 0.68
N TYR A 101 -17.90 -5.13 0.82
CA TYR A 101 -18.86 -4.27 1.48
C TYR A 101 -20.26 -4.40 0.85
N GLY A 102 -20.37 -4.28 -0.48
CA GLY A 102 -21.65 -4.43 -1.19
C GLY A 102 -22.29 -5.81 -1.02
N LEU A 103 -21.48 -6.88 -0.96
CA LEU A 103 -21.96 -8.24 -0.71
C LEU A 103 -22.48 -8.42 0.73
N VAL A 104 -21.79 -7.86 1.72
CA VAL A 104 -22.15 -8.02 3.15
C VAL A 104 -23.29 -7.07 3.54
N SER A 105 -23.34 -5.85 2.98
CA SER A 105 -24.40 -4.88 3.26
C SER A 105 -25.78 -5.37 2.84
N SER A 106 -25.86 -6.35 1.93
CA SER A 106 -27.13 -7.01 1.56
C SER A 106 -27.68 -7.96 2.65
N ARG A 107 -26.86 -8.33 3.64
CA ARG A 107 -27.17 -9.36 4.65
C ARG A 107 -26.94 -8.91 6.09
N ALA A 108 -26.33 -7.76 6.32
CA ALA A 108 -25.94 -7.27 7.65
C ALA A 108 -26.12 -5.76 7.77
N SER A 109 -26.02 -5.24 9.00
CA SER A 109 -26.05 -3.79 9.24
C SER A 109 -24.87 -3.10 8.53
N ARG A 110 -25.06 -1.82 8.18
CA ARG A 110 -24.01 -1.00 7.54
C ARG A 110 -22.70 -1.04 8.33
N THR A 111 -22.75 -0.89 9.65
CA THR A 111 -21.57 -0.93 10.51
C THR A 111 -20.86 -2.28 10.46
N ALA A 112 -21.61 -3.38 10.47
CA ALA A 112 -21.04 -4.72 10.36
C ALA A 112 -20.39 -4.94 8.98
N ALA A 113 -21.03 -4.47 7.90
CA ALA A 113 -20.47 -4.56 6.55
C ALA A 113 -19.16 -3.79 6.40
N ILE A 114 -19.10 -2.57 6.95
CA ILE A 114 -17.86 -1.77 6.99
C ILE A 114 -16.78 -2.51 7.78
N ALA A 115 -17.10 -2.95 9.00
CA ALA A 115 -16.13 -3.62 9.87
C ALA A 115 -15.57 -4.88 9.22
N VAL A 116 -16.42 -5.75 8.68
CA VAL A 116 -15.99 -6.99 8.01
C VAL A 116 -15.09 -6.68 6.82
N ALA A 117 -15.51 -5.80 5.93
CA ALA A 117 -14.74 -5.53 4.72
C ALA A 117 -13.41 -4.82 5.03
N SER A 118 -13.38 -3.90 5.99
CA SER A 118 -12.15 -3.28 6.50
C SER A 118 -11.20 -4.29 7.15
N LEU A 119 -11.70 -5.16 8.03
CA LEU A 119 -10.87 -6.16 8.72
C LEU A 119 -10.29 -7.19 7.76
N VAL A 120 -11.09 -7.68 6.79
CA VAL A 120 -10.59 -8.59 5.76
C VAL A 120 -9.52 -7.89 4.91
N CYS A 121 -9.76 -6.65 4.48
CA CYS A 121 -8.79 -5.90 3.69
C CYS A 121 -7.48 -5.66 4.46
N ALA A 122 -7.56 -5.22 5.72
CA ALA A 122 -6.41 -5.01 6.59
C ALA A 122 -5.59 -6.30 6.79
N ALA A 123 -6.25 -7.42 7.05
CA ALA A 123 -5.59 -8.72 7.18
C ALA A 123 -4.92 -9.13 5.86
N SER A 124 -5.60 -8.96 4.73
CA SER A 124 -5.05 -9.23 3.41
C SER A 124 -3.83 -8.36 3.10
N ALA A 125 -3.86 -7.07 3.44
CA ALA A 125 -2.73 -6.15 3.28
C ALA A 125 -1.50 -6.64 4.05
N GLY A 126 -1.63 -6.87 5.36
CA GLY A 126 -0.54 -7.33 6.21
C GLY A 126 0.06 -8.68 5.77
N ILE A 127 -0.77 -9.62 5.32
CA ILE A 127 -0.29 -10.91 4.78
C ILE A 127 0.44 -10.70 3.46
N THR A 128 -0.14 -9.93 2.54
CA THR A 128 0.39 -9.74 1.19
C THR A 128 1.72 -9.02 1.23
N VAL A 129 1.85 -7.96 2.03
CA VAL A 129 3.12 -7.25 2.17
C VAL A 129 4.18 -8.17 2.78
N GLY A 130 3.87 -8.99 3.78
CA GLY A 130 4.83 -9.94 4.34
C GLY A 130 5.42 -10.90 3.28
N LEU A 131 4.58 -11.33 2.32
CA LEU A 131 5.02 -12.12 1.17
C LEU A 131 5.87 -11.29 0.20
N TYR A 132 5.45 -10.06 -0.12
CA TYR A 132 6.21 -9.16 -0.99
C TYR A 132 7.59 -8.87 -0.42
N GLU A 133 7.68 -8.67 0.89
CA GLU A 133 8.94 -8.42 1.60
C GLU A 133 9.88 -9.63 1.54
N TYR A 134 9.33 -10.83 1.70
CA TYR A 134 10.08 -12.05 1.47
C TYR A 134 10.61 -12.14 0.03
N PHE A 135 9.77 -11.89 -0.98
CA PHE A 135 10.20 -11.95 -2.38
C PHE A 135 11.19 -10.85 -2.75
N ALA A 136 11.03 -9.64 -2.21
CA ALA A 136 11.95 -8.53 -2.41
C ALA A 136 13.33 -8.83 -1.82
N PHE A 137 13.37 -9.39 -0.60
CA PHE A 137 14.61 -9.87 0.02
C PHE A 137 15.28 -10.97 -0.80
N ARG A 138 14.51 -11.99 -1.22
CA ARG A 138 15.01 -13.10 -2.05
C ARG A 138 15.50 -12.64 -3.42
N SER A 139 14.90 -11.57 -3.95
CA SER A 139 15.29 -10.95 -5.21
C SER A 139 16.44 -9.96 -5.04
N GLY A 140 16.87 -9.64 -3.81
CA GLY A 140 17.92 -8.68 -3.55
C GLY A 140 17.53 -7.25 -3.93
N TRP A 141 16.26 -6.88 -3.80
CA TRP A 141 15.78 -5.52 -4.04
C TRP A 141 16.04 -4.62 -2.84
N TRP A 142 15.65 -5.10 -1.67
CA TRP A 142 15.92 -4.45 -0.40
C TRP A 142 15.98 -5.48 0.72
N LYS A 143 16.44 -5.04 1.88
CA LYS A 143 16.46 -5.83 3.11
C LYS A 143 16.17 -4.92 4.29
N TYR A 144 15.79 -5.51 5.41
CA TYR A 144 15.70 -4.83 6.69
C TYR A 144 16.93 -5.13 7.54
N HIS A 145 17.38 -4.11 8.26
CA HIS A 145 18.27 -4.30 9.40
C HIS A 145 17.54 -5.05 10.53
N ALA A 146 18.30 -5.53 11.52
CA ALA A 146 17.72 -6.17 12.68
C ALA A 146 16.75 -5.24 13.42
N ALA A 147 15.58 -5.77 13.76
CA ALA A 147 14.56 -5.15 14.61
C ALA A 147 14.31 -6.06 15.82
N ALA A 148 13.64 -5.55 16.85
CA ALA A 148 13.27 -6.35 18.02
C ALA A 148 12.30 -7.49 17.66
N ALA A 149 11.46 -7.29 16.64
CA ALA A 149 10.62 -8.34 16.09
C ALA A 149 10.79 -8.47 14.56
N MET A 150 11.16 -9.66 14.12
CA MET A 150 11.37 -9.99 12.70
C MET A 150 10.51 -11.19 12.30
N ILE A 151 9.98 -11.16 11.08
CA ILE A 151 9.47 -12.34 10.39
C ILE A 151 10.66 -12.98 9.66
N GLY A 152 11.21 -14.02 10.28
CA GLY A 152 12.43 -14.66 9.79
C GLY A 152 13.60 -13.67 9.73
N ARG A 153 14.30 -13.63 8.59
CA ARG A 153 15.41 -12.69 8.33
C ARG A 153 15.03 -11.59 7.33
N THR A 154 13.78 -11.55 6.88
CA THR A 154 13.41 -10.86 5.65
C THR A 154 12.59 -9.62 5.86
N CYS A 155 11.81 -9.54 6.94
CA CYS A 155 10.82 -8.48 7.15
C CYS A 155 10.77 -8.09 8.63
N ALA A 156 10.84 -6.80 8.93
CA ALA A 156 10.57 -6.29 10.28
C ALA A 156 9.07 -6.37 10.55
N LEU A 157 8.66 -6.92 11.70
CA LEU A 157 7.24 -7.22 11.98
C LEU A 157 6.35 -5.98 11.99
N TYR A 158 6.91 -4.79 12.26
CA TYR A 158 6.15 -3.55 12.23
C TYR A 158 5.66 -3.15 10.83
N ILE A 159 6.26 -3.69 9.76
CA ILE A 159 5.84 -3.43 8.38
C ILE A 159 4.45 -4.04 8.08
N PRO A 160 4.24 -5.37 8.19
CA PRO A 160 2.93 -5.96 7.94
C PRO A 160 1.87 -5.53 8.95
N ILE A 161 2.25 -5.19 10.18
CA ILE A 161 1.31 -4.59 11.14
C ILE A 161 0.93 -3.16 10.70
N GLY A 162 1.89 -2.35 10.29
CA GLY A 162 1.64 -1.00 9.78
C GLY A 162 0.70 -1.00 8.57
N GLU A 163 0.94 -1.92 7.64
CA GLU A 163 0.10 -2.17 6.45
C GLU A 163 -1.32 -2.60 6.82
N ALA A 164 -1.47 -3.51 7.78
CA ALA A 164 -2.80 -3.83 8.29
C ALA A 164 -3.49 -2.60 8.90
N LEU A 165 -2.78 -1.80 9.69
CA LEU A 165 -3.33 -0.61 10.35
C LEU A 165 -3.77 0.47 9.36
N MET A 166 -2.95 0.78 8.34
CA MET A 166 -3.29 1.81 7.35
C MET A 166 -4.47 1.41 6.45
N PHE A 167 -4.67 0.10 6.21
CA PHE A 167 -5.79 -0.40 5.41
C PHE A 167 -7.10 -0.57 6.18
N LEU A 168 -7.10 -0.52 7.52
CA LEU A 168 -8.35 -0.53 8.31
C LEU A 168 -9.37 0.54 7.84
N PRO A 169 -8.99 1.81 7.66
CA PRO A 169 -9.88 2.87 7.17
C PRO A 169 -9.98 2.96 5.63
N ILE A 170 -9.54 1.96 4.85
CA ILE A 170 -9.55 2.07 3.38
C ILE A 170 -10.96 2.34 2.82
N LEU A 171 -12.01 1.76 3.40
CA LEU A 171 -13.37 1.88 2.90
C LEU A 171 -13.94 3.30 2.94
N PRO A 172 -13.95 4.02 4.08
CA PRO A 172 -14.43 5.40 4.10
C PRO A 172 -13.61 6.31 3.17
N ILE A 173 -12.31 6.05 3.00
CA ILE A 173 -11.45 6.84 2.10
C ILE A 173 -11.76 6.55 0.63
N ALA A 174 -11.90 5.28 0.29
CA ALA A 174 -12.34 4.85 -1.03
C ALA A 174 -13.73 5.40 -1.34
N ALA A 175 -14.65 5.40 -0.38
CA ALA A 175 -15.99 5.95 -0.55
C ALA A 175 -15.97 7.45 -0.89
N HIS A 176 -15.08 8.24 -0.30
CA HIS A 176 -14.87 9.65 -0.70
C HIS A 176 -14.34 9.75 -2.13
N ALA A 177 -13.29 8.99 -2.45
CA ALA A 177 -12.68 8.99 -3.79
C ALA A 177 -13.68 8.58 -4.88
N ILE A 178 -14.59 7.66 -4.56
CA ILE A 178 -15.59 7.10 -5.47
C ILE A 178 -16.89 7.92 -5.46
N GLY A 179 -17.18 8.69 -4.42
CA GLY A 179 -18.50 9.32 -4.24
C GLY A 179 -18.68 10.67 -4.95
N ASP A 180 -17.59 11.37 -5.26
CA ASP A 180 -17.64 12.69 -5.90
C ASP A 180 -17.65 12.56 -7.43
N GLU A 181 -18.84 12.78 -8.02
CA GLU A 181 -19.05 12.75 -9.47
C GLU A 181 -18.69 14.08 -10.15
N ASP A 182 -18.76 15.20 -9.42
CA ASP A 182 -18.52 16.53 -9.98
C ASP A 182 -17.02 16.82 -10.11
N HIS A 183 -16.23 16.34 -9.15
CA HIS A 183 -14.78 16.55 -9.08
C HIS A 183 -14.00 15.25 -8.79
N PRO A 184 -14.12 14.22 -9.66
CA PRO A 184 -13.62 12.87 -9.37
C PRO A 184 -12.09 12.80 -9.18
N LEU A 185 -11.33 13.61 -9.92
CA LEU A 185 -9.88 13.65 -9.77
C LEU A 185 -9.47 14.32 -8.45
N ALA A 186 -10.15 15.39 -8.03
CA ALA A 186 -9.84 16.09 -6.79
C ALA A 186 -10.11 15.17 -5.58
N ALA A 187 -11.28 14.53 -5.55
CA ALA A 187 -11.63 13.58 -4.49
C ALA A 187 -10.63 12.41 -4.41
N ALA A 188 -10.16 11.90 -5.56
CA ALA A 188 -9.12 10.88 -5.59
C ALA A 188 -7.79 11.38 -5.00
N ILE A 189 -7.36 12.59 -5.34
CA ILE A 189 -6.12 13.20 -4.80
C ILE A 189 -6.24 13.45 -3.29
N GLU A 190 -7.37 13.97 -2.82
CA GLU A 190 -7.65 14.19 -1.39
C GLU A 190 -7.63 12.88 -0.62
N SER A 191 -8.34 11.86 -1.11
CA SER A 191 -8.32 10.52 -0.52
C SER A 191 -6.95 9.87 -0.54
N GLY A 192 -6.18 10.05 -1.63
CA GLY A 192 -4.82 9.55 -1.72
C GLY A 192 -3.89 10.24 -0.73
N SER A 193 -4.04 11.55 -0.55
CA SER A 193 -3.28 12.34 0.44
C SER A 193 -3.64 11.92 1.87
N ALA A 194 -4.92 11.70 2.16
CA ALA A 194 -5.38 11.17 3.44
C ALA A 194 -4.81 9.76 3.69
N PHE A 195 -4.76 8.91 2.65
CA PHE A 195 -4.18 7.59 2.76
C PHE A 195 -2.66 7.64 2.98
N ALA A 196 -1.92 8.54 2.33
CA ALA A 196 -0.51 8.76 2.60
C ALA A 196 -0.22 9.12 4.07
N ALA A 197 -1.06 9.98 4.67
CA ALA A 197 -0.96 10.27 6.09
C ALA A 197 -1.19 9.03 6.97
N LEU A 198 -2.10 8.14 6.56
CA LEU A 198 -2.33 6.86 7.23
C LEU A 198 -1.21 5.86 7.03
N ILE A 199 -0.52 5.88 5.89
CA ILE A 199 0.67 5.04 5.71
C ILE A 199 1.72 5.43 6.76
N GLY A 200 2.03 6.73 6.85
CA GLY A 200 2.94 7.25 7.87
C GLY A 200 2.50 6.94 9.30
N LEU A 201 1.21 7.16 9.62
CA LEU A 201 0.66 6.86 10.94
C LEU A 201 0.68 5.37 11.27
N GLY A 202 0.32 4.51 10.31
CA GLY A 202 0.29 3.05 10.46
C GLY A 202 1.67 2.51 10.80
N TYR A 203 2.70 2.92 10.04
CA TYR A 203 4.07 2.55 10.35
C TYR A 203 4.57 3.15 11.66
N ALA A 204 4.29 4.42 11.95
CA ALA A 204 4.68 5.04 13.21
C ALA A 204 4.09 4.31 14.42
N VAL A 205 2.79 4.01 14.39
CA VAL A 205 2.11 3.27 15.46
C VAL A 205 2.69 1.86 15.60
N ALA A 206 2.83 1.12 14.50
CA ALA A 206 3.37 -0.23 14.54
C ALA A 206 4.82 -0.26 15.06
N TYR A 207 5.64 0.70 14.64
CA TYR A 207 7.01 0.86 15.12
C TYR A 207 7.04 1.20 16.61
N LEU A 208 6.19 2.14 17.07
CA LEU A 208 6.11 2.48 18.49
C LEU A 208 5.69 1.29 19.35
N LEU A 209 4.78 0.45 18.86
CA LEU A 209 4.30 -0.73 19.59
C LEU A 209 5.35 -1.84 19.71
N LEU A 210 6.21 -2.00 18.70
CA LEU A 210 7.13 -3.15 18.62
C LEU A 210 8.58 -2.80 18.94
N GLU A 211 9.00 -1.57 18.65
CA GLU A 211 10.40 -1.15 18.70
C GLU A 211 10.64 -0.03 19.72
N ALA A 212 9.69 0.91 19.89
CA ALA A 212 9.89 2.00 20.85
C ALA A 212 9.78 1.52 22.31
N GLY A 213 10.75 1.94 23.13
CA GLY A 213 10.88 1.51 24.53
C GLY A 213 11.85 0.35 24.74
N ARG A 214 12.26 -0.36 23.68
CA ARG A 214 13.31 -1.38 23.72
C ARG A 214 14.65 -0.74 23.32
N ARG A 215 15.18 0.14 24.18
CA ARG A 215 16.57 0.61 24.04
C ARG A 215 17.49 -0.61 24.14
N ALA A 216 18.47 -0.66 23.24
CA ALA A 216 19.48 -1.70 23.11
C ALA A 216 19.84 -2.33 24.46
N ALA A 217 19.44 -3.60 24.62
CA ALA A 217 20.07 -4.50 25.57
C ALA A 217 21.38 -5.02 24.95
#